data_AF-A0A3L7R573-F1
#
_entry.id   AF-A0A3L7R573-F1
#
_cell.length_a   1.000
_cell.length_b   1.000
_cell.length_c   1.000
_cell.angle_alpha   90.00
_cell.angle_beta   90.00
_cell.angle_gamma   90.00
#
_symmetry.space_group_name_H-M   'P 1'
#
loop_
_entity.id
_entity.type
_entity.pdbx_description
1 polymer ?
#
loop_
_entity_poly.entity_id
_entity_poly.type
_entity_poly.pdbx_seq_one_letter_code
_entity_poly.pdbx_strand_id
1 'polypeptide(L)' 'MLRARSTSSLRMKRCILCIAGCCVVILTGCQKVLFPQDSPRTQYETYDQMRQKFQPLEVTDVFGTPQPALRARLSPAAD' A
#
# COMPACT_ATOMS: atom_id res chain seq x y z
N MET A 1 -28.42 -29.24 46.34
CA MET A 1 -28.01 -29.07 44.92
C MET A 1 -27.06 -27.89 44.80
N LEU A 2 -25.74 -28.11 44.90
CA LEU A 2 -24.74 -27.06 44.70
C LEU A 2 -24.32 -27.04 43.24
N ARG A 3 -24.77 -26.02 42.51
CA ARG A 3 -24.50 -25.81 41.09
C ARG A 3 -23.05 -25.34 40.97
N ALA A 4 -22.13 -26.26 40.70
CA ALA A 4 -20.75 -25.93 40.35
C ALA A 4 -20.75 -25.11 39.05
N ARG A 5 -20.74 -23.78 39.19
CA ARG A 5 -20.71 -22.88 38.04
C ARG A 5 -19.32 -23.01 37.42
N SER A 6 -19.28 -23.77 36.33
CA SER A 6 -18.08 -24.20 35.64
C SER A 6 -17.16 -23.02 35.30
N THR A 7 -16.05 -22.91 36.03
CA THR A 7 -14.95 -21.96 35.80
C THR A 7 -14.32 -22.14 34.42
N SER A 8 -14.49 -23.32 33.79
CA SER A 8 -13.99 -23.60 32.43
C SER A 8 -14.72 -22.78 31.37
N SER A 9 -16.03 -22.53 31.54
CA SER A 9 -16.81 -21.71 30.60
C SER A 9 -16.35 -20.25 30.58
N LEU A 10 -15.86 -19.74 31.72
CA LEU A 10 -15.38 -18.38 31.84
C LEU A 10 -13.97 -18.21 31.24
N ARG A 11 -13.12 -19.24 31.38
CA ARG A 11 -11.80 -19.29 30.73
C ARG A 11 -11.94 -19.35 29.21
N MET A 12 -12.85 -20.18 28.70
CA MET A 12 -13.09 -20.32 27.26
C MET A 12 -13.62 -19.02 26.63
N LYS A 13 -14.56 -18.33 27.30
CA LYS A 13 -15.07 -17.02 26.85
C LYS A 13 -13.98 -15.95 26.79
N ARG A 14 -13.03 -15.96 27.73
CA ARG A 14 -11.88 -15.03 27.73
C ARG A 14 -10.93 -15.30 26.57
N CYS A 15 -10.64 -16.56 26.26
CA CYS A 15 -9.82 -16.90 25.10
C CYS A 15 -10.48 -16.45 23.79
N ILE A 16 -11.79 -16.69 23.63
CA ILE A 16 -12.54 -16.25 22.46
C ILE A 16 -12.51 -14.72 22.32
N LEU A 17 -12.70 -13.99 23.42
CA LEU A 17 -12.65 -12.53 23.44
C LEU A 17 -11.25 -12.01 23.04
N CYS A 18 -10.18 -12.63 23.55
CA CYS A 18 -8.81 -12.27 23.19
C CYS A 18 -8.50 -12.52 21.72
N ILE A 19 -8.90 -13.68 21.18
CA ILE A 19 -8.68 -14.02 19.78
C ILE A 19 -9.47 -13.06 18.87
N ALA A 20 -10.74 -12.78 19.20
CA ALA A 20 -11.55 -11.83 18.47
C ALA A 20 -10.93 -10.42 18.48
N GLY A 21 -10.43 -9.96 19.65
CA GLY A 21 -9.73 -8.69 19.77
C GLY A 21 -8.47 -8.61 18.89
N CYS A 22 -7.64 -9.66 18.88
CA CYS A 22 -6.45 -9.72 18.03
C CYS A 22 -6.79 -9.68 16.54
N CYS A 23 -7.84 -10.39 16.10
CA CYS A 23 -8.28 -10.37 14.71
C CYS A 23 -8.68 -8.96 14.25
N VAL A 24 -9.37 -8.19 15.11
CA VAL A 24 -9.75 -6.82 14.78
C VAL A 24 -8.51 -5.94 14.57
N VAL A 25 -7.50 -6.04 15.44
CA VAL A 25 -6.25 -5.25 15.32
C VAL A 25 -5.48 -5.56 14.03
N ILE A 26 -5.47 -6.82 13.59
CA ILE A 26 -4.81 -7.21 12.32
C ILE A 26 -5.56 -6.62 11.12
N LEU A 27 -6.89 -6.60 11.18
CA LEU A 27 -7.74 -6.11 10.08
C LEU A 27 -7.83 -4.59 10.02
N THR A 28 -7.72 -3.89 11.15
CA THR A 28 -7.80 -2.41 11.22
C THR A 28 -6.44 -1.73 11.38
N GLY A 29 -5.34 -2.48 11.32
CA GLY A 29 -4.00 -1.93 11.40
C GLY A 29 -3.71 -0.92 10.29
N CYS A 30 -2.75 -0.02 10.53
CA CYS A 30 -2.28 0.96 9.54
C CYS A 30 -1.68 0.26 8.32
N GLN A 31 -2.53 -0.08 7.34
CA GLN A 31 -2.10 -0.49 6.03
C GLN A 31 -1.68 0.75 5.24
N LYS A 32 -0.39 1.10 5.33
CA LYS A 32 0.19 2.10 4.45
C LYS A 32 0.51 1.43 3.12
N VAL A 33 -0.03 1.96 2.03
CA VAL A 33 0.29 1.48 0.67
C VAL A 33 1.80 1.61 0.48
N LEU A 34 2.46 0.52 0.11
CA LEU A 34 3.93 0.46 -0.01
C LEU A 34 4.46 1.45 -1.05
N PHE A 35 3.66 1.69 -2.10
CA PHE A 35 3.96 2.65 -3.17
C PHE A 35 2.69 3.44 -3.56
N PRO A 36 2.39 4.54 -2.84
CA PRO A 36 1.31 5.44 -3.22
C PRO A 36 1.54 5.97 -4.64
N GLN A 37 0.47 6.12 -5.44
CA GLN A 37 0.60 6.56 -6.83
C GLN A 37 1.19 7.96 -6.96
N ASP A 38 0.86 8.84 -6.01
CA ASP A 38 1.30 10.23 -5.99
C ASP A 38 2.67 10.43 -5.32
N SER A 39 3.33 9.33 -4.91
CA SER A 39 4.66 9.41 -4.30
C SER A 39 5.76 9.42 -5.36
N PRO A 40 6.82 10.22 -5.18
CA PRO A 40 7.92 10.26 -6.13
C PRO A 40 8.56 8.88 -6.26
N ARG A 41 8.68 8.39 -7.50
CA ARG A 41 9.16 7.04 -7.83
C ARG A 41 10.69 6.96 -7.82
N THR A 42 11.36 8.09 -8.01
CA THR A 42 12.83 8.17 -8.00
C THR A 42 13.30 9.31 -7.11
N GLN A 43 14.55 9.25 -6.67
CA GLN A 43 15.18 10.30 -5.86
C GLN A 43 15.38 11.61 -6.63
N TYR A 44 15.35 11.54 -7.96
CA TYR A 44 15.65 12.66 -8.85
C TYR A 44 14.39 13.40 -9.30
N GLU A 45 13.20 12.83 -9.09
CA GLU A 45 11.96 13.39 -9.62
C GLU A 45 11.69 14.82 -9.15
N THR A 46 11.89 15.10 -7.85
CA THR A 46 11.79 16.45 -7.30
C THR A 46 12.84 17.40 -7.92
N TYR A 47 14.06 16.92 -8.12
CA TYR A 47 15.15 17.70 -8.72
C TYR A 47 14.87 18.04 -10.19
N ASP A 48 14.38 17.06 -10.96
CA ASP A 48 14.08 17.20 -12.38
C ASP A 48 12.87 18.12 -12.59
N GLN A 49 11.83 18.02 -11.76
CA GLN A 49 10.68 18.93 -11.78
C GLN A 49 11.11 20.39 -11.58
N MET A 50 11.99 20.65 -10.60
CA MET A 50 12.51 22.00 -10.34
C MET A 50 13.30 22.58 -11.52
N ARG A 51 13.87 21.73 -12.37
CA ARG A 51 14.64 22.14 -13.55
C ARG A 51 13.88 22.02 -14.86
N GLN A 52 12.56 21.80 -14.80
CA GLN A 52 11.71 21.58 -15.97
C GLN A 52 12.18 20.40 -16.86
N LYS A 53 12.87 19.43 -16.25
CA LYS A 53 13.33 18.18 -16.89
C LYS A 53 12.43 16.99 -16.57
N PHE A 54 11.17 17.26 -16.21
CA PHE A 54 10.23 16.21 -15.83
C PHE A 54 9.99 15.25 -17.00
N GLN A 55 10.11 13.95 -16.71
CA GLN A 55 9.89 12.90 -17.70
C GLN A 55 8.59 12.14 -17.40
N PRO A 56 7.61 12.14 -18.32
CA PRO A 56 6.34 11.44 -18.13
C PRO A 56 6.54 9.97 -17.78
N LEU A 57 5.73 9.45 -16.85
CA LEU A 57 5.72 8.03 -16.50
C LEU A 57 4.98 7.20 -17.55
N GLU A 58 3.92 7.77 -18.11
CA GLU A 58 3.04 7.12 -19.08
C GLU A 58 2.84 8.02 -20.31
N VAL A 59 2.71 7.38 -21.47
CA VAL A 59 2.39 8.03 -22.75
C VAL A 59 1.23 7.23 -23.36
N THR A 60 0.27 7.93 -23.94
CA THR A 60 -0.85 7.29 -24.65
C THR A 60 -0.37 6.76 -25.99
N ASP A 61 -0.64 5.49 -26.24
CA ASP A 61 -0.40 4.84 -27.52
C ASP A 61 -1.36 5.37 -28.60
N VAL A 62 -1.13 4.98 -29.86
CA VAL A 62 -1.98 5.33 -31.02
C VAL A 62 -3.44 4.89 -30.85
N PHE A 63 -3.68 3.87 -30.02
CA PHE A 63 -5.02 3.37 -29.66
C PHE A 63 -5.60 4.01 -28.40
N GLY A 64 -4.94 5.02 -27.82
CA GLY A 64 -5.37 5.71 -26.60
C GLY A 64 -5.15 4.91 -25.31
N THR A 65 -4.46 3.77 -25.37
CA THR A 65 -4.10 2.99 -24.18
C THR A 65 -2.90 3.63 -23.48
N PRO A 66 -2.97 3.91 -22.16
CA PRO A 66 -1.81 4.39 -21.42
C PRO A 66 -0.76 3.29 -21.32
N GLN A 67 0.47 3.59 -21.74
CA GLN A 67 1.61 2.67 -21.68
C GLN A 67 2.79 3.35 -20.99
N PRO A 68 3.65 2.59 -20.29
CA PRO A 68 4.84 3.15 -19.65
C PRO A 68 5.77 3.78 -20.69
N ALA A 69 6.29 4.97 -20.39
CA ALA A 69 7.09 5.79 -21.30
C ALA A 69 8.55 5.30 -21.46
N LEU A 70 8.76 3.99 -21.67
CA LEU A 70 10.08 3.36 -21.72
C LEU A 70 10.96 3.96 -22.82
N ARG A 71 10.39 4.25 -24.00
CA ARG A 71 11.16 4.82 -25.12
C ARG A 71 11.73 6.20 -24.81
N ALA A 72 10.96 7.05 -24.14
CA ALA A 72 11.42 8.37 -23.73
C ALA A 72 12.55 8.25 -22.69
N ARG A 73 12.48 7.27 -21.79
CA ARG A 73 13.50 7.04 -20.75
C ARG A 73 14.80 6.43 -21.27
N LEU A 74 14.71 5.65 -22.34
CA LEU A 74 15.86 4.94 -22.93
C LEU A 74 16.44 5.67 -24.15
N SER A 75 15.77 6.69 -24.68
CA SER A 75 16.33 7.50 -25.75
C SER A 75 17.56 8.27 -25.25
N PRO A 76 18.61 8.42 -26.08
CA PRO A 76 19.74 9.28 -25.75
C PRO A 76 19.22 10.69 -25.41
N ALA A 77 19.87 11.36 -24.45
CA ALA A 77 19.60 12.77 -24.23
C ALA A 77 19.84 13.50 -25.56
N ALA A 78 18.81 14.15 -26.10
CA ALA A 78 18.97 14.98 -27.28
C ALA A 78 19.76 16.22 -26.85
N ASP A 79 21.02 16.27 -27.25
CA ASP A 79 21.92 17.41 -27.10
C ASP A 79 21.48 18.60 -27.98
#